data_AF-A0A2D8ABI8-F1
#
_entry.id   AF-A0A2D8ABI8-F1
#
_cell.length_a   1.000
_cell.length_b   1.000
_cell.length_c   1.000
_cell.angle_alpha   90.00
_cell.angle_beta   90.00
_cell.angle_gamma   90.00
#
_symmetry.space_group_name_H-M   'P 1'
#
loop_
_entity.id
_entity.type
_entity.pdbx_description
1 polymer ?
#
loop_
_entity_poly.entity_id
_entity_poly.type
_entity_poly.pdbx_seq_one_letter_code
_entity_poly.pdbx_strand_id
1 'polypeptide(L)'
;WHPVNRNSFIAWDLSVDPTPLYELSAEEIAQRVFTRTDELPAGTERLPLKEVHINKAPVLAPAKTLTPDQAERWNLSGDTLRKHLGMIKNGENLTSKMHQVFSSREFAKTTDVDAQLYDAFFPAADKQAMETVHQLSDWDLADWPAPFKDPRGEEMLFRYRARNFPDTLDEKERERWEQHRTARLMSTDPAFPGLNFERFARELELAANQVMDDPVKLQWIQDLQLYAESIYPAMDW
;
A
#
# COMPACT_ATOMS: atom_id res chain seq x y z
N TRP A 1 19.55 10.55 3.71
CA TRP A 1 18.13 10.63 4.10
C TRP A 1 17.28 10.75 2.87
N HIS A 2 16.07 10.18 2.88
CA HIS A 2 15.12 10.31 1.78
C HIS A 2 14.66 11.78 1.64
N PRO A 3 14.45 12.31 0.42
CA PRO A 3 14.12 13.72 0.20
C PRO A 3 12.75 14.13 0.77
N VAL A 4 11.73 13.27 0.61
CA VAL A 4 10.35 13.51 1.07
C VAL A 4 10.05 12.86 2.43
N ASN A 5 10.27 11.55 2.56
CA ASN A 5 9.96 10.79 3.77
C ASN A 5 11.01 10.98 4.89
N ARG A 6 10.70 11.84 5.86
CA ARG A 6 11.56 12.14 7.02
C ARG A 6 11.87 10.92 7.91
N ASN A 7 11.04 9.88 7.86
CA ASN A 7 11.22 8.65 8.63
C ASN A 7 11.99 7.58 7.86
N SER A 8 12.84 7.95 6.90
CA SER A 8 13.59 6.96 6.12
C SER A 8 14.93 7.43 5.58
N PHE A 9 15.83 6.47 5.37
CA PHE A 9 17.10 6.67 4.68
C PHE A 9 17.30 5.64 3.58
N ILE A 10 18.16 5.97 2.62
CA ILE A 10 18.48 5.12 1.48
C ILE A 10 19.76 4.36 1.82
N ALA A 11 19.71 3.04 1.67
CA ALA A 11 20.82 2.12 1.91
C ALA A 11 21.19 1.39 0.61
N TRP A 12 22.48 1.10 0.46
CA TRP A 12 23.03 0.24 -0.58
C TRP A 12 23.49 -1.08 0.04
N ASP A 13 23.22 -2.20 -0.63
CA ASP A 13 23.79 -3.48 -0.26
C ASP A 13 25.26 -3.56 -0.67
N LEU A 14 26.16 -3.49 0.32
CA LEU A 14 27.60 -3.56 0.11
C LEU A 14 28.10 -4.89 -0.46
N SER A 15 27.27 -5.94 -0.53
CA SER A 15 27.65 -7.20 -1.20
C SER A 15 27.76 -7.04 -2.73
N VAL A 16 27.13 -5.99 -3.29
CA VAL A 16 27.10 -5.71 -4.74
C VAL A 16 27.96 -4.50 -5.07
N ASP A 17 28.63 -4.57 -6.23
CA ASP A 17 29.49 -3.52 -6.75
C ASP A 17 28.71 -2.19 -6.93
N PRO A 18 29.13 -1.08 -6.29
CA PRO A 18 28.43 0.20 -6.36
C PRO A 18 28.73 1.00 -7.63
N THR A 19 29.56 0.50 -8.56
CA THR A 19 29.89 1.16 -9.84
C THR A 19 28.65 1.70 -10.59
N PRO A 20 27.52 0.99 -10.69
CA PRO A 20 26.31 1.50 -11.36
C PRO A 20 25.75 2.79 -10.74
N LEU A 21 26.02 3.08 -9.45
CA LEU A 21 25.60 4.34 -8.84
C LEU A 21 26.29 5.56 -9.48
N TYR A 22 27.48 5.36 -10.04
CA TYR A 22 28.29 6.39 -10.66
C TYR A 22 28.04 6.47 -12.16
N GLU A 23 27.99 5.31 -12.84
CA GLU A 23 27.84 5.24 -14.30
C GLU A 23 26.43 5.56 -14.81
N LEU A 24 25.39 5.18 -14.07
CA LEU A 24 24.01 5.35 -14.50
C LEU A 24 23.46 6.74 -14.13
N SER A 25 22.51 7.21 -14.94
CA SER A 25 21.70 8.39 -14.64
C SER A 25 20.72 8.12 -13.50
N ALA A 26 20.14 9.18 -12.92
CA ALA A 26 19.12 9.02 -11.88
C ALA A 26 17.87 8.32 -12.43
N GLU A 27 17.51 8.58 -13.68
CA GLU A 27 16.37 7.97 -14.37
C GLU A 27 16.59 6.47 -14.60
N GLU A 28 17.78 6.08 -15.05
CA GLU A 28 18.14 4.66 -15.25
C GLU A 28 18.14 3.90 -13.93
N ILE A 29 18.68 4.50 -12.87
CA ILE A 29 18.64 3.92 -11.52
C ILE A 29 17.19 3.77 -11.06
N ALA A 30 16.35 4.81 -11.20
CA ALA A 30 14.95 4.77 -10.81
C ALA A 30 14.18 3.67 -11.55
N GLN A 31 14.39 3.54 -12.86
CA GLN A 31 13.79 2.47 -13.67
C GLN A 31 14.15 1.09 -13.11
N ARG A 32 15.45 0.83 -12.84
CA ARG A 32 15.88 -0.48 -12.32
C ARG A 32 15.39 -0.77 -10.89
N VAL A 33 15.22 0.25 -10.07
CA VAL A 33 14.77 0.11 -8.67
C VAL A 33 13.26 -0.08 -8.59
N PHE A 34 12.48 0.62 -9.42
CA PHE A 34 11.02 0.68 -9.29
C PHE A 34 10.26 -0.22 -10.27
N THR A 35 10.85 -0.65 -11.38
CA THR A 35 10.24 -1.63 -12.30
C THR A 35 10.29 -3.04 -11.71
N ARG A 36 9.19 -3.78 -11.75
CA ARG A 36 9.14 -5.17 -11.25
C ARG A 36 10.18 -6.04 -11.97
N THR A 37 10.74 -7.02 -11.26
CA THR A 37 11.86 -7.83 -11.81
C THR A 37 11.47 -8.59 -13.08
N ASP A 38 10.21 -9.02 -13.20
CA ASP A 38 9.64 -9.68 -14.37
C ASP A 38 9.39 -8.73 -15.57
N GLU A 39 9.40 -7.42 -15.34
CA GLU A 39 9.23 -6.37 -16.34
C GLU A 39 10.55 -5.70 -16.73
N LEU A 40 11.66 -6.07 -16.08
CA LEU A 40 12.98 -5.55 -16.45
C LEU A 40 13.43 -6.11 -17.80
N PRO A 41 14.10 -5.29 -18.65
CA PRO A 41 14.67 -5.78 -19.89
C PRO A 41 15.63 -6.96 -19.67
N ALA A 42 15.62 -7.93 -20.58
CA ALA A 42 16.49 -9.10 -20.50
C ALA A 42 17.97 -8.68 -20.34
N GLY A 43 18.65 -9.28 -19.34
CA GLY A 43 20.03 -8.94 -19.00
C GLY A 43 20.19 -7.72 -18.08
N THR A 44 19.10 -7.08 -17.63
CA THR A 44 19.15 -5.99 -16.66
C THR A 44 18.84 -6.49 -15.25
N GLU A 45 19.76 -6.25 -14.31
CA GLU A 45 19.55 -6.57 -12.90
C GLU A 45 19.00 -5.36 -12.12
N ARG A 46 18.12 -5.66 -11.16
CA ARG A 46 17.61 -4.70 -10.19
C ARG A 46 18.76 -4.24 -9.28
N LEU A 47 18.93 -2.92 -9.16
CA LEU A 47 19.94 -2.35 -8.27
C LEU A 47 19.53 -2.54 -6.79
N PRO A 48 20.46 -2.91 -5.90
CA PRO A 48 20.17 -3.20 -4.49
C PRO A 48 20.12 -1.92 -3.65
N LEU A 49 19.37 -0.92 -4.12
CA LEU A 49 18.99 0.25 -3.35
C LEU A 49 17.72 -0.06 -2.56
N LYS A 50 17.73 0.29 -1.26
CA LYS A 50 16.60 0.07 -0.37
C LYS A 50 16.32 1.29 0.49
N GLU A 51 15.06 1.68 0.55
CA GLU A 51 14.58 2.64 1.56
C GLU A 51 14.36 1.89 2.88
N VAL A 52 15.02 2.35 3.95
CA VAL A 52 14.88 1.84 5.31
C VAL A 52 14.04 2.82 6.12
N HIS A 53 12.87 2.37 6.56
CA HIS A 53 11.95 3.18 7.35
C HIS A 53 12.20 3.01 8.85
N ILE A 54 12.64 4.07 9.54
CA ILE A 54 12.98 4.02 10.97
C ILE A 54 11.75 3.85 11.88
N ASN A 55 10.58 4.26 11.41
CA ASN A 55 9.31 4.11 12.13
C ASN A 55 8.63 2.74 11.93
N LYS A 56 9.29 1.81 11.23
CA LYS A 56 8.79 0.43 11.00
C LYS A 56 9.67 -0.62 11.68
N ALA A 57 10.28 -0.25 12.81
CA ALA A 57 11.15 -1.11 13.64
C ALA A 57 12.21 -1.90 12.82
N PRO A 58 13.05 -1.23 12.02
CA PRO A 58 14.06 -1.92 11.24
C PRO A 58 15.13 -2.50 12.18
N VAL A 59 15.56 -3.73 11.91
CA VAL A 59 16.68 -4.34 12.64
C VAL A 59 17.98 -3.74 12.10
N LEU A 60 18.62 -2.91 12.90
CA LEU A 60 19.89 -2.27 12.60
C LEU A 60 20.88 -2.58 13.72
N ALA A 61 22.08 -3.02 13.35
CA ALA A 61 23.16 -3.28 14.27
C ALA A 61 24.46 -2.67 13.74
N PRO A 62 25.39 -2.25 14.62
CA PRO A 62 26.72 -1.85 14.19
C PRO A 62 27.40 -2.97 13.40
N ALA A 63 28.21 -2.63 12.40
CA ALA A 63 28.89 -3.63 11.56
C ALA A 63 29.74 -4.64 12.36
N LYS A 64 30.28 -4.23 13.52
CA LYS A 64 31.04 -5.09 14.44
C LYS A 64 30.23 -6.24 15.04
N THR A 65 28.90 -6.17 14.97
CA THR A 65 28.00 -7.25 15.42
C THR A 65 28.09 -8.47 14.52
N LEU A 66 28.46 -8.28 13.24
CA LEU A 66 28.72 -9.36 12.30
C LEU A 66 30.12 -9.92 12.55
N THR A 67 30.19 -11.06 13.22
CA THR A 67 31.45 -11.79 13.45
C THR A 67 31.94 -12.48 12.17
N PRO A 68 33.25 -12.78 12.04
CA PRO A 68 33.77 -13.51 10.87
C PRO A 68 33.05 -14.83 10.58
N ASP A 69 32.79 -15.64 11.61
CA ASP A 69 32.09 -16.93 11.47
C ASP A 69 30.65 -16.76 10.96
N GLN A 70 29.96 -15.70 11.40
CA GLN A 70 28.62 -15.36 10.87
C GLN A 70 28.67 -14.86 9.43
N ALA A 71 29.69 -14.07 9.09
CA ALA A 71 29.89 -13.62 7.73
C ALA A 71 30.14 -14.80 6.78
N GLU A 72 31.00 -15.75 7.18
CA GLU A 72 31.23 -17.00 6.42
C GLU A 72 29.94 -17.82 6.30
N ARG A 73 29.20 -18.00 7.40
CA ARG A 73 27.90 -18.69 7.38
C ARG A 73 26.90 -18.08 6.41
N TRP A 74 26.93 -16.76 6.21
CA TRP A 74 26.06 -16.04 5.29
C TRP A 74 26.69 -15.75 3.93
N ASN A 75 27.84 -16.35 3.63
CA ASN A 75 28.59 -16.17 2.39
C ASN A 75 28.91 -14.69 2.08
N LEU A 76 29.23 -13.92 3.12
CA LEU A 76 29.61 -12.51 3.04
C LEU A 76 31.13 -12.36 3.13
N SER A 77 31.74 -11.85 2.07
CA SER A 77 33.16 -11.50 2.08
C SER A 77 33.38 -10.13 2.72
N GLY A 78 33.97 -10.09 3.92
CA GLY A 78 34.31 -8.84 4.60
C GLY A 78 35.21 -7.91 3.78
N ASP A 79 36.10 -8.48 2.95
CA ASP A 79 36.97 -7.70 2.05
C ASP A 79 36.16 -7.05 0.92
N THR A 80 35.20 -7.78 0.34
CA THR A 80 34.28 -7.23 -0.66
C THR A 80 33.46 -6.08 -0.09
N LEU A 81 32.87 -6.27 1.10
CA LEU A 81 32.08 -5.22 1.76
C LEU A 81 32.91 -3.96 2.03
N ARG A 82 34.17 -4.13 2.50
CA ARG A 82 35.09 -3.01 2.75
C ARG A 82 35.52 -2.31 1.46
N LYS A 83 35.79 -3.07 0.39
CA LYS A 83 36.13 -2.53 -0.92
C LYS A 83 35.00 -1.63 -1.44
N HIS A 84 33.77 -2.14 -1.47
CA HIS A 84 32.60 -1.38 -1.94
C HIS A 84 32.29 -0.17 -1.04
N LEU A 85 32.44 -0.31 0.29
CA LEU A 85 32.32 0.83 1.19
C LEU A 85 33.38 1.91 0.91
N GLY A 86 34.61 1.49 0.60
CA GLY A 86 35.69 2.39 0.20
C GLY A 86 35.39 3.14 -1.09
N MET A 87 34.84 2.45 -2.10
CA MET A 87 34.38 3.07 -3.35
C MET A 87 33.32 4.14 -3.07
N ILE A 88 32.33 3.84 -2.23
CA ILE A 88 31.27 4.79 -1.88
C ILE A 88 31.81 6.00 -1.12
N LYS A 89 32.69 5.77 -0.15
CA LYS A 89 33.27 6.85 0.69
C LYS A 89 34.20 7.79 -0.07
N ASN A 90 34.95 7.26 -1.03
CA ASN A 90 35.97 8.00 -1.76
C ASN A 90 35.46 8.52 -3.12
N GLY A 91 34.30 8.04 -3.57
CA GLY A 91 33.66 8.48 -4.80
C GLY A 91 32.97 9.84 -4.67
N GLU A 92 32.36 10.27 -5.77
CA GLU A 92 31.58 11.52 -5.82
C GLU A 92 30.36 11.49 -4.91
N ASN A 93 29.88 12.67 -4.51
CA ASN A 93 28.70 12.78 -3.65
C ASN A 93 27.43 12.37 -4.41
N LEU A 94 26.88 11.22 -4.04
CA LEU A 94 25.66 10.65 -4.63
C LEU A 94 24.36 11.26 -4.08
N THR A 95 24.40 12.16 -3.10
CA THR A 95 23.19 12.65 -2.39
C THR A 95 22.17 13.26 -3.34
N SER A 96 22.60 14.16 -4.22
CA SER A 96 21.70 14.81 -5.19
C SER A 96 21.11 13.80 -6.17
N LYS A 97 21.94 12.87 -6.68
CA LYS A 97 21.49 11.80 -7.58
C LYS A 97 20.45 10.90 -6.89
N MET A 98 20.69 10.51 -5.64
CA MET A 98 19.74 9.71 -4.86
C MET A 98 18.45 10.49 -4.55
N HIS A 99 18.53 11.81 -4.33
CA HIS A 99 17.32 12.62 -4.20
C HIS A 99 16.51 12.63 -5.49
N GLN A 100 17.14 12.76 -6.65
CA GLN A 100 16.45 12.67 -7.94
C GLN A 100 15.79 11.30 -8.15
N VAL A 101 16.52 10.20 -7.88
CA VAL A 101 16.00 8.83 -7.98
C VAL A 101 14.72 8.66 -7.15
N PHE A 102 14.70 9.14 -5.91
CA PHE A 102 13.60 8.90 -4.96
C PHE A 102 12.55 10.02 -4.91
N SER A 103 12.68 11.08 -5.74
CA SER A 103 11.68 12.15 -5.84
C SER A 103 10.72 11.99 -7.01
N SER A 104 11.05 11.16 -8.00
CA SER A 104 10.30 11.01 -9.25
C SER A 104 8.99 10.22 -9.13
N ARG A 105 8.60 9.79 -7.93
CA ARG A 105 7.46 8.91 -7.71
C ARG A 105 6.17 9.71 -7.56
N GLU A 106 5.47 9.92 -8.67
CA GLU A 106 4.07 10.33 -8.66
C GLU A 106 3.19 9.08 -8.73
N PHE A 107 2.50 8.75 -7.64
CA PHE A 107 1.41 7.80 -7.70
C PHE A 107 0.17 8.49 -8.24
N ALA A 108 -0.64 7.78 -9.02
CA ALA A 108 -1.96 8.26 -9.38
C ALA A 108 -2.73 8.58 -8.09
N LYS A 109 -3.28 9.79 -8.00
CA LYS A 109 -4.09 10.18 -6.86
C LYS A 109 -5.33 9.30 -6.81
N THR A 110 -5.56 8.65 -5.67
CA THR A 110 -6.80 7.94 -5.45
C THR A 110 -7.90 8.93 -5.05
N THR A 111 -9.07 8.79 -5.65
CA THR A 111 -10.27 9.56 -5.29
C THR A 111 -11.11 8.86 -4.22
N ASP A 112 -10.82 7.59 -3.93
CA ASP A 112 -11.55 6.81 -2.95
C ASP A 112 -11.02 7.09 -1.53
N VAL A 113 -11.86 7.70 -0.68
CA VAL A 113 -11.50 8.06 0.70
C VAL A 113 -10.97 6.90 1.54
N ASP A 114 -11.42 5.66 1.27
CA ASP A 114 -10.93 4.47 1.98
C ASP A 114 -9.44 4.17 1.66
N ALA A 115 -8.92 4.68 0.54
CA ALA A 115 -7.53 4.56 0.13
C ALA A 115 -6.68 5.82 0.42
N GLN A 116 -7.25 6.87 1.01
CA GLN A 116 -6.59 8.16 1.25
C GLN A 116 -5.94 8.30 2.64
N LEU A 117 -5.71 7.19 3.35
CA LEU A 117 -5.14 7.23 4.70
C LEU A 117 -3.79 7.99 4.78
N TYR A 118 -2.97 7.89 3.73
CA TYR A 118 -1.63 8.47 3.69
C TYR A 118 -1.53 9.77 2.87
N ASP A 119 -2.65 10.29 2.35
CA ASP A 119 -2.65 11.53 1.56
C ASP A 119 -2.27 12.75 2.41
N ALA A 120 -2.84 12.85 3.61
CA ALA A 120 -2.55 13.92 4.56
C ALA A 120 -2.96 13.55 5.98
N PHE A 121 -2.30 14.17 6.97
CA PHE A 121 -2.77 14.16 8.36
C PHE A 121 -3.93 15.13 8.56
N PHE A 122 -4.92 14.71 9.35
CA PHE A 122 -6.04 15.59 9.72
C PHE A 122 -5.59 16.77 10.60
N PRO A 123 -6.18 17.97 10.41
CA PRO A 123 -6.02 19.10 11.32
C PRO A 123 -6.46 18.78 12.76
N ALA A 124 -5.95 19.52 13.74
CA ALA A 124 -6.29 19.31 15.14
C ALA A 124 -7.80 19.44 15.43
N ALA A 125 -8.47 20.39 14.78
CA ALA A 125 -9.92 20.59 14.90
C ALA A 125 -10.71 19.35 14.42
N ASP A 126 -10.33 18.77 13.29
CA ASP A 126 -10.99 17.58 12.75
C ASP A 126 -10.76 16.36 13.63
N LYS A 127 -9.57 16.23 14.25
CA LYS A 127 -9.31 15.17 15.24
C LYS A 127 -10.25 15.26 16.44
N GLN A 128 -10.45 16.47 16.98
CA GLN A 128 -11.39 16.69 18.08
C GLN A 128 -12.85 16.42 17.67
N ALA A 129 -13.21 16.81 16.44
CA ALA A 129 -14.52 16.47 15.86
C ALA A 129 -14.70 14.94 15.76
N MET A 130 -13.71 14.21 15.26
CA MET A 130 -13.74 12.74 15.19
C MET A 130 -13.84 12.09 16.58
N GLU A 131 -13.15 12.62 17.58
CA GLU A 131 -13.27 12.14 18.98
C GLU A 131 -14.69 12.33 19.52
N THR A 132 -15.35 13.44 19.16
CA THR A 132 -16.74 13.71 19.53
C THR A 132 -17.70 12.76 18.81
N VAL A 133 -17.53 12.59 17.49
CA VAL A 133 -18.30 11.65 16.66
C VAL A 133 -18.30 10.24 17.26
N HIS A 134 -17.16 9.74 17.73
CA HIS A 134 -17.08 8.41 18.35
C HIS A 134 -17.84 8.26 19.68
N GLN A 135 -18.29 9.35 20.30
CA GLN A 135 -19.05 9.34 21.55
C GLN A 135 -20.56 9.51 21.33
N LEU A 136 -20.99 9.82 20.11
CA LEU A 136 -22.39 10.02 19.78
C LEU A 136 -23.15 8.69 19.65
N SER A 137 -24.45 8.74 19.89
CA SER A 137 -25.33 7.62 19.53
C SER A 137 -25.47 7.49 18.01
N ASP A 138 -25.95 6.34 17.55
CA ASP A 138 -26.23 6.07 16.13
C ASP A 138 -27.15 7.13 15.51
N TRP A 139 -28.21 7.54 16.20
CA TRP A 139 -29.12 8.59 15.73
C TRP A 139 -28.52 9.99 15.81
N ASP A 140 -27.74 10.32 16.85
CA ASP A 140 -27.07 11.63 16.95
C ASP A 140 -26.02 11.83 15.84
N LEU A 141 -25.45 10.74 15.30
CA LEU A 141 -24.54 10.79 14.15
C LEU A 141 -25.25 11.27 12.87
N ALA A 142 -26.54 10.97 12.71
CA ALA A 142 -27.31 11.41 11.55
C ALA A 142 -27.48 12.93 11.52
N ASP A 143 -27.58 13.55 12.70
CA ASP A 143 -27.76 14.98 12.89
C ASP A 143 -26.45 15.75 13.14
N TRP A 144 -25.29 15.14 12.86
CA TRP A 144 -23.99 15.75 13.09
C TRP A 144 -23.87 17.13 12.43
N PRO A 145 -23.75 18.24 13.20
CA PRO A 145 -23.94 19.58 12.65
C PRO A 145 -22.63 20.27 12.22
N ALA A 146 -21.48 19.67 12.51
CA ALA A 146 -20.19 20.34 12.43
C ALA A 146 -19.35 19.81 11.26
N PRO A 147 -19.24 20.54 10.13
CA PRO A 147 -18.52 20.05 8.97
C PRO A 147 -17.02 19.90 9.25
N PHE A 148 -16.40 18.89 8.63
CA PHE A 148 -14.95 18.70 8.68
C PHE A 148 -14.22 19.71 7.79
N LYS A 149 -13.00 20.12 8.19
CA LYS A 149 -12.15 20.97 7.35
C LYS A 149 -11.48 20.18 6.23
N ASP A 150 -11.08 18.96 6.53
CA ASP A 150 -10.53 18.03 5.56
C ASP A 150 -11.67 17.48 4.68
N PRO A 151 -11.56 17.58 3.35
CA PRO A 151 -12.63 17.18 2.43
C PRO A 151 -12.99 15.70 2.51
N ARG A 152 -12.12 14.85 3.09
CA ARG A 152 -12.40 13.42 3.28
C ARG A 152 -13.44 13.17 4.36
N GLY A 153 -13.57 14.06 5.35
CA GLY A 153 -14.33 13.82 6.57
C GLY A 153 -15.82 13.52 6.33
N GLU A 154 -16.47 14.28 5.46
CA GLU A 154 -17.91 14.12 5.15
C GLU A 154 -18.22 12.76 4.53
N GLU A 155 -17.47 12.36 3.51
CA GLU A 155 -17.63 11.06 2.86
C GLU A 155 -17.27 9.92 3.81
N MET A 156 -16.23 10.08 4.64
CA MET A 156 -15.87 9.08 5.67
C MET A 156 -16.99 8.89 6.69
N LEU A 157 -17.61 9.97 7.20
CA LEU A 157 -18.71 9.89 8.15
C LEU A 157 -19.95 9.24 7.52
N PHE A 158 -20.30 9.60 6.29
CA PHE A 158 -21.39 8.97 5.55
C PHE A 158 -21.17 7.46 5.40
N ARG A 159 -20.00 7.02 4.93
CA ARG A 159 -19.70 5.58 4.78
C ARG A 159 -19.63 4.86 6.11
N TYR A 160 -19.14 5.51 7.16
CA TYR A 160 -19.15 4.97 8.51
C TYR A 160 -20.58 4.69 8.99
N ARG A 161 -21.50 5.67 8.86
CA ARG A 161 -22.91 5.48 9.17
C ARG A 161 -23.55 4.39 8.31
N ALA A 162 -23.36 4.43 7.00
CA ALA A 162 -23.99 3.48 6.09
C ALA A 162 -23.55 2.02 6.30
N ARG A 163 -22.30 1.80 6.74
CA ARG A 163 -21.76 0.46 7.04
C ARG A 163 -22.21 -0.07 8.40
N ASN A 164 -22.32 0.79 9.42
CA ASN A 164 -22.49 0.36 10.81
C ASN A 164 -23.90 0.58 11.35
N PHE A 165 -24.59 1.61 10.84
CA PHE A 165 -25.90 2.07 11.32
C PHE A 165 -26.85 2.35 10.13
N PRO A 166 -27.10 1.38 9.24
CA PRO A 166 -27.89 1.59 8.02
C PRO A 166 -29.33 2.06 8.30
N ASP A 167 -29.87 1.73 9.47
CA ASP A 167 -31.21 2.15 9.91
C ASP A 167 -31.31 3.67 10.14
N THR A 168 -30.17 4.34 10.36
CA THR A 168 -30.09 5.80 10.56
C THR A 168 -30.11 6.58 9.25
N LEU A 169 -30.00 5.90 8.11
CA LEU A 169 -30.00 6.56 6.80
C LEU A 169 -31.41 7.02 6.43
N ASP A 170 -31.54 8.19 5.83
CA ASP A 170 -32.79 8.57 5.16
C ASP A 170 -32.95 7.87 3.79
N GLU A 171 -34.05 8.13 3.08
CA GLU A 171 -34.32 7.53 1.77
C GLU A 171 -33.27 7.88 0.71
N LYS A 172 -32.82 9.14 0.67
CA LYS A 172 -31.81 9.61 -0.28
C LYS A 172 -30.42 9.06 0.05
N GLU A 173 -30.11 8.96 1.33
CA GLU A 173 -28.87 8.36 1.82
C GLU A 173 -28.80 6.87 1.52
N ARG A 174 -29.92 6.14 1.68
CA ARG A 174 -30.03 4.73 1.26
C ARG A 174 -29.80 4.59 -0.25
N GLU A 175 -30.46 5.40 -1.06
CA GLU A 175 -30.27 5.37 -2.52
C GLU A 175 -28.81 5.65 -2.90
N ARG A 176 -28.20 6.70 -2.31
CA ARG A 176 -26.78 7.02 -2.51
C ARG A 176 -25.87 5.86 -2.10
N TRP A 177 -26.18 5.18 -1.00
CA TRP A 177 -25.40 4.03 -0.53
C TRP A 177 -25.52 2.84 -1.48
N GLU A 178 -26.72 2.54 -1.98
CA GLU A 178 -26.92 1.47 -2.96
C GLU A 178 -26.21 1.74 -4.29
N GLN A 179 -26.23 3.00 -4.76
CA GLN A 179 -25.44 3.40 -5.92
C GLN A 179 -23.94 3.19 -5.67
N HIS A 180 -23.42 3.58 -4.50
CA HIS A 180 -22.03 3.34 -4.11
C HIS A 180 -21.68 1.85 -4.06
N ARG A 181 -22.52 1.03 -3.40
CA ARG A 181 -22.34 -0.43 -3.32
C ARG A 181 -22.30 -1.06 -4.71
N THR A 182 -23.25 -0.70 -5.56
CA THR A 182 -23.37 -1.21 -6.93
C THR A 182 -22.15 -0.84 -7.74
N ALA A 183 -21.75 0.44 -7.75
CA ALA A 183 -20.57 0.91 -8.47
C ALA A 183 -19.30 0.17 -8.02
N ARG A 184 -19.17 -0.12 -6.72
CA ARG A 184 -18.01 -0.82 -6.16
C ARG A 184 -18.01 -2.32 -6.48
N LEU A 185 -19.15 -3.00 -6.33
CA LEU A 185 -19.25 -4.45 -6.52
C LEU A 185 -19.32 -4.85 -8.00
N MET A 186 -19.81 -3.97 -8.87
CA MET A 186 -19.95 -4.18 -10.31
C MET A 186 -18.92 -3.41 -11.14
N SER A 187 -17.94 -2.77 -10.50
CA SER A 187 -16.91 -1.97 -11.19
C SER A 187 -16.22 -2.79 -12.27
N THR A 188 -16.24 -2.32 -13.52
CA THR A 188 -15.49 -2.92 -14.63
C THR A 188 -14.12 -2.30 -14.83
N ASP A 189 -13.74 -1.31 -14.01
CA ASP A 189 -12.46 -0.62 -14.09
C ASP A 189 -11.31 -1.61 -13.84
N PRO A 190 -10.40 -1.81 -14.80
CA PRO A 190 -9.22 -2.65 -14.63
C PRO A 190 -8.39 -2.27 -13.40
N ALA A 191 -8.33 -0.96 -13.08
CA ALA A 191 -7.56 -0.39 -11.98
C ALA A 191 -8.27 -0.47 -10.61
N PHE A 192 -9.52 -0.94 -10.55
CA PHE A 192 -10.20 -1.15 -9.28
C PHE A 192 -9.44 -2.19 -8.44
N PRO A 193 -9.03 -1.85 -7.20
CA PRO A 193 -8.14 -2.70 -6.40
C PRO A 193 -8.85 -3.92 -5.78
N GLY A 194 -10.20 -3.95 -5.78
CA GLY A 194 -10.99 -5.05 -5.22
C GLY A 194 -11.40 -6.11 -6.26
N LEU A 195 -12.01 -7.19 -5.78
CA LEU A 195 -12.71 -8.15 -6.62
C LEU A 195 -14.15 -7.67 -6.83
N ASN A 196 -14.49 -7.35 -8.07
CA ASN A 196 -15.88 -7.20 -8.49
C ASN A 196 -16.55 -8.60 -8.60
N PHE A 197 -17.85 -8.67 -8.85
CA PHE A 197 -18.56 -9.94 -8.97
C PHE A 197 -17.99 -10.87 -10.05
N GLU A 198 -17.65 -10.36 -11.23
CA GLU A 198 -17.11 -11.18 -12.34
C GLU A 198 -15.77 -11.82 -11.98
N ARG A 199 -14.84 -11.01 -11.44
CA ARG A 199 -13.51 -11.47 -11.00
C ARG A 199 -13.65 -12.42 -9.83
N PHE A 200 -14.50 -12.10 -8.85
CA PHE A 200 -14.71 -12.96 -7.69
C PHE A 200 -15.24 -14.33 -8.10
N ALA A 201 -16.23 -14.40 -9.00
CA ALA A 201 -16.76 -15.68 -9.51
C ALA A 201 -15.67 -16.52 -10.19
N ARG A 202 -14.79 -15.90 -10.99
CA ARG A 202 -13.64 -16.58 -11.60
C ARG A 202 -12.66 -17.11 -10.56
N GLU A 203 -12.34 -16.32 -9.54
CA GLU A 203 -11.45 -16.75 -8.45
C GLU A 203 -12.06 -17.90 -7.64
N LEU A 204 -13.39 -17.92 -7.41
CA LEU A 204 -14.06 -19.04 -6.76
C LEU A 204 -13.96 -20.33 -7.58
N GLU A 205 -14.13 -20.27 -8.90
CA GLU A 205 -13.98 -21.43 -9.79
C GLU A 205 -12.54 -21.97 -9.78
N LEU A 206 -11.55 -21.09 -9.89
CA LEU A 206 -10.14 -21.46 -9.81
C LEU A 206 -9.80 -22.08 -8.45
N ALA A 207 -10.28 -21.50 -7.36
CA ALA A 207 -10.07 -22.02 -6.02
C ALA A 207 -10.74 -23.39 -5.84
N ALA A 208 -11.94 -23.60 -6.35
CA ALA A 208 -12.68 -24.87 -6.24
C ALA A 208 -11.90 -26.03 -6.87
N ASN A 209 -11.35 -25.79 -8.06
CA ASN A 209 -10.54 -26.78 -8.77
C ASN A 209 -9.26 -27.15 -8.01
N GLN A 210 -8.64 -26.20 -7.28
CA GLN A 210 -7.43 -26.47 -6.50
C GLN A 210 -7.68 -27.29 -5.23
N VAL A 211 -8.90 -27.25 -4.70
CA VAL A 211 -9.26 -27.88 -3.42
C VAL A 211 -10.30 -28.99 -3.59
N MET A 212 -10.45 -29.52 -4.80
CA MET A 212 -11.51 -30.49 -5.15
C MET A 212 -11.54 -31.75 -4.28
N ASP A 213 -10.39 -32.15 -3.73
CA ASP A 213 -10.26 -33.32 -2.85
C ASP A 213 -10.38 -32.98 -1.36
N ASP A 214 -10.65 -31.73 -1.01
CA ASP A 214 -10.80 -31.23 0.37
C ASP A 214 -12.25 -30.76 0.61
N PRO A 215 -13.13 -31.64 1.14
CA PRO A 215 -14.54 -31.32 1.36
C PRO A 215 -14.79 -30.10 2.25
N VAL A 216 -13.90 -29.82 3.21
CA VAL A 216 -14.05 -28.67 4.12
C VAL A 216 -13.81 -27.38 3.36
N LYS A 217 -12.77 -27.33 2.52
CA LYS A 217 -12.49 -26.15 1.71
C LYS A 217 -13.51 -25.93 0.61
N LEU A 218 -14.05 -27.00 0.03
CA LEU A 218 -15.17 -26.90 -0.91
C LEU A 218 -16.40 -26.28 -0.25
N GLN A 219 -16.70 -26.63 1.00
CA GLN A 219 -17.79 -25.99 1.75
C GLN A 219 -17.54 -24.48 1.92
N TRP A 220 -16.32 -24.06 2.27
CA TRP A 220 -16.00 -22.62 2.37
C TRP A 220 -16.21 -21.86 1.07
N ILE A 221 -15.89 -22.47 -0.08
CA ILE A 221 -16.12 -21.87 -1.39
C ILE A 221 -17.62 -21.72 -1.68
N GLN A 222 -18.42 -22.74 -1.34
CA GLN A 222 -19.88 -22.66 -1.46
C GLN A 222 -20.45 -21.56 -0.54
N ASP A 223 -19.96 -21.45 0.69
CA ASP A 223 -20.39 -20.41 1.63
C ASP A 223 -20.06 -19.00 1.09
N LEU A 224 -18.88 -18.83 0.47
CA LEU A 224 -18.49 -17.59 -0.19
C LEU A 224 -19.38 -17.26 -1.40
N GLN A 225 -19.76 -18.27 -2.18
CA GLN A 225 -20.69 -18.10 -3.29
C GLN A 225 -22.08 -17.66 -2.79
N LEU A 226 -22.63 -18.34 -1.77
CA LEU A 226 -23.90 -17.98 -1.15
C LEU A 226 -23.87 -16.57 -0.57
N TYR A 227 -22.76 -16.17 0.04
CA TYR A 227 -22.59 -14.81 0.53
C TYR A 227 -22.63 -13.80 -0.62
N ALA A 228 -21.91 -14.07 -1.72
CA ALA A 228 -21.91 -13.20 -2.90
C ALA A 228 -23.33 -13.02 -3.48
N GLU A 229 -24.08 -14.12 -3.61
CA GLU A 229 -25.48 -14.09 -4.04
C GLU A 229 -26.36 -13.25 -3.10
N SER A 230 -26.14 -13.36 -1.79
CA SER A 230 -26.92 -12.62 -0.78
C SER A 230 -26.70 -11.10 -0.77
N ILE A 231 -25.54 -10.64 -1.27
CA ILE A 231 -25.17 -9.22 -1.30
C ILE A 231 -25.26 -8.60 -2.71
N TYR A 232 -25.74 -9.38 -3.70
CA TYR A 232 -25.88 -8.91 -5.07
C TYR A 232 -26.82 -7.69 -5.11
N PRO A 233 -26.44 -6.59 -5.79
CA PRO A 233 -27.28 -5.40 -5.86
C PRO A 233 -28.67 -5.72 -6.41
N ALA A 234 -29.72 -5.28 -5.72
CA ALA A 234 -31.07 -5.38 -6.23
C ALA A 234 -31.18 -4.51 -7.49
N MET A 235 -31.54 -5.12 -8.61
CA MET A 235 -31.87 -4.40 -9.84
C MET A 235 -33.29 -3.91 -9.69
N ASP A 236 -33.49 -2.70 -9.19
CA ASP A 236 -34.77 -2.03 -9.29
C ASP A 236 -35.02 -1.70 -10.77
N TRP A 237 -35.89 -2.46 -11.42
CA TRP A 237 -36.43 -2.20 -12.77
C TRP A 237 -37.80 -1.55 -12.71
#